data_AF-A0A517L5P7-F1
#
_entry.id   AF-A0A517L5P7-F1
#
_cell.length_a   1.000
_cell.length_b   1.000
_cell.length_c   1.000
_cell.angle_alpha   90.00
_cell.angle_beta   90.00
_cell.angle_gamma   90.00
#
_symmetry.space_group_name_H-M   'P 1'
#
loop_
_entity.id
_entity.type
_entity.pdbx_description
1 polymer ?
#
loop_
_entity_poly.entity_id
_entity_poly.type
_entity_poly.pdbx_seq_one_letter_code
_entity_poly.pdbx_strand_id
1 'polypeptide(L)'
;MAESHKTLPLLPPYELPPAYSRTSLLLAPSLPSSQTHSNPPPDSPPSGHDSLALAGPSSALPGYTAIDETSGSFELLAPLIHVRSSNGETRPRYHISQELTRSGKPWRLKIRRVLPTESRLLSSPTNTSLSKVQAIDYDNDTTLYMIEDRGALSMFKSRSVEIRGRRANTLPGMINIDIGGRYTGSCEYWHTKKKSANSLMNGEKMQKYGYHASDDWKKTKLFSTNFRLGTRKIGWKDKNGKTVALEEGGNFQVMSGLDQRTKDALITCFVAQKWASGKLNWTSIAMMDDTS
;
A
#
# COMPACT_ATOMS: atom_id res chain seq x y z
N MET A 1 -11.86 67.60 8.88
CA MET A 1 -11.51 66.22 8.50
C MET A 1 -12.16 65.32 9.53
N ALA A 2 -13.23 64.60 9.16
CA ALA A 2 -13.99 63.75 10.07
C ALA A 2 -13.57 62.29 9.87
N GLU A 3 -13.06 61.66 10.93
CA GLU A 3 -12.65 60.26 10.92
C GLU A 3 -13.89 59.35 11.02
N SER A 4 -14.03 58.49 10.00
CA SER A 4 -15.11 57.51 9.90
C SER A 4 -14.71 56.24 10.62
N HIS A 5 -15.29 56.01 11.80
CA HIS A 5 -15.10 54.78 12.56
C HIS A 5 -15.85 53.62 11.90
N LYS A 6 -15.08 52.67 11.36
CA LYS A 6 -15.58 51.47 10.72
C LYS A 6 -15.94 50.43 11.78
N THR A 7 -17.23 50.25 12.04
CA THR A 7 -17.76 49.24 12.96
C THR A 7 -17.49 47.84 12.42
N LEU A 8 -16.79 47.00 13.21
CA LEU A 8 -16.52 45.61 12.87
C LEU A 8 -17.79 44.75 13.04
N PRO A 9 -18.04 43.78 12.14
CA PRO A 9 -19.22 42.91 12.22
C PRO A 9 -19.08 41.92 13.39
N LEU A 10 -20.12 41.83 14.21
CA LEU A 10 -20.27 40.81 15.24
C LEU A 10 -20.36 39.41 14.60
N LEU A 11 -19.51 38.49 15.06
CA LEU A 11 -19.59 37.08 14.68
C LEU A 11 -20.78 36.41 15.40
N PRO A 12 -21.47 35.47 14.73
CA PRO A 12 -22.56 34.72 15.34
C PRO A 12 -22.07 33.80 16.48
N PRO A 13 -22.91 33.54 17.49
CA PRO A 13 -22.58 32.66 18.60
C PRO A 13 -22.33 31.23 18.12
N TYR A 14 -21.28 30.60 18.67
CA TYR A 14 -20.83 29.26 18.31
C TYR A 14 -21.71 28.23 19.02
N GLU A 15 -22.58 27.52 18.29
CA GLU A 15 -23.34 26.39 18.82
C GLU A 15 -22.43 25.17 18.97
N LEU A 16 -22.35 24.64 20.20
CA LEU A 16 -21.61 23.41 20.51
C LEU A 16 -22.38 22.20 19.97
N PRO A 17 -21.70 21.23 19.31
CA PRO A 17 -22.34 20.01 18.85
C PRO A 17 -22.75 19.11 20.01
N PRO A 18 -23.83 18.31 19.85
CA PRO A 18 -24.34 17.43 20.89
C PRO A 18 -23.34 16.34 21.27
N ALA A 19 -23.23 16.07 22.57
CA ALA A 19 -22.38 15.03 23.13
C ALA A 19 -22.85 13.64 22.68
N TYR A 20 -22.00 12.92 21.96
CA TYR A 20 -22.26 11.53 21.57
C TYR A 20 -22.03 10.61 22.78
N SER A 21 -23.11 10.07 23.33
CA SER A 21 -23.08 8.99 24.32
C SER A 21 -22.52 7.71 23.69
N ARG A 22 -21.35 7.26 24.19
CA ARG A 22 -20.77 5.96 23.86
C ARG A 22 -21.47 4.84 24.62
N THR A 23 -22.29 4.06 23.92
CA THR A 23 -22.79 2.78 24.44
C THR A 23 -21.66 1.76 24.41
N SER A 24 -21.26 1.28 25.58
CA SER A 24 -20.27 0.21 25.73
C SER A 24 -20.94 -1.14 25.55
N LEU A 25 -20.65 -1.84 24.47
CA LEU A 25 -21.03 -3.25 24.30
C LEU A 25 -19.83 -4.12 24.68
N LEU A 26 -19.86 -4.61 25.92
CA LEU A 26 -19.06 -5.74 26.39
C LEU A 26 -19.95 -6.98 26.36
N LEU A 27 -19.66 -7.94 25.48
CA LEU A 27 -19.83 -9.37 25.75
C LEU A 27 -19.13 -10.18 24.67
N ALA A 28 -18.03 -10.85 25.01
CA ALA A 28 -17.42 -11.88 24.19
C ALA A 28 -17.82 -13.25 24.77
N PRO A 29 -18.32 -14.19 23.97
CA PRO A 29 -18.57 -15.56 24.42
C PRO A 29 -17.26 -16.36 24.43
N SER A 30 -17.06 -17.11 25.51
CA SER A 30 -15.97 -18.07 25.70
C SER A 30 -16.13 -19.28 24.76
N LEU A 31 -15.06 -19.59 24.01
CA LEU A 31 -14.95 -20.80 23.20
C LEU A 31 -14.54 -22.01 24.07
N PRO A 32 -15.14 -23.20 23.85
CA PRO A 32 -14.74 -24.42 24.53
C PRO A 32 -13.45 -25.01 23.93
N SER A 33 -12.58 -25.48 24.83
CA SER A 33 -11.32 -26.15 24.55
C SER A 33 -11.52 -27.49 23.82
N SER A 34 -10.90 -27.65 22.65
CA SER A 34 -10.89 -28.92 21.92
C SER A 34 -9.90 -29.92 22.53
N GLN A 35 -10.38 -31.16 22.57
CA GLN A 35 -9.77 -32.35 23.16
C GLN A 35 -8.50 -32.80 22.43
N THR A 36 -7.56 -33.29 23.22
CA THR A 36 -6.36 -34.03 22.82
C THR A 36 -6.72 -35.39 22.23
N HIS A 37 -6.53 -35.57 20.92
CA HIS A 37 -6.50 -36.90 20.30
C HIS A 37 -5.10 -37.50 20.45
N SER A 38 -5.03 -38.61 21.19
CA SER A 38 -3.88 -39.49 21.34
C SER A 38 -3.69 -40.35 20.08
N ASN A 39 -2.50 -40.29 19.48
CA ASN A 39 -2.06 -41.17 18.40
C ASN A 39 -1.73 -42.58 18.92
N PRO A 40 -2.13 -43.66 18.23
CA PRO A 40 -1.57 -45.00 18.42
C PRO A 40 -0.26 -45.21 17.60
N PRO A 41 0.55 -46.24 17.94
CA PRO A 41 1.92 -46.44 17.45
C PRO A 41 2.01 -47.08 16.05
N PRO A 42 3.21 -47.13 15.44
CA PRO A 42 3.41 -47.62 14.08
C PRO A 42 3.72 -49.13 14.06
N ASP A 43 2.91 -49.91 13.36
CA ASP A 43 3.26 -51.27 12.95
C ASP A 43 3.73 -51.29 11.49
N SER A 44 4.80 -52.05 11.28
CA SER A 44 5.58 -52.17 10.04
C SER A 44 5.06 -53.36 9.16
N PRO A 45 5.68 -53.73 8.02
CA PRO A 45 4.98 -53.96 6.75
C PRO A 45 4.88 -55.44 6.33
N PRO A 46 4.22 -55.74 5.20
CA PRO A 46 4.74 -56.71 4.25
C PRO A 46 4.76 -56.09 2.82
N SER A 47 5.93 -55.99 2.18
CA SER A 47 6.53 -57.02 1.32
C SER A 47 5.61 -57.59 0.24
N GLY A 48 5.88 -57.18 -1.00
CA GLY A 48 5.77 -58.03 -2.19
C GLY A 48 4.52 -57.85 -3.04
N HIS A 49 4.59 -56.99 -4.07
CA HIS A 49 3.93 -57.25 -5.34
C HIS A 49 4.69 -56.54 -6.48
N ASP A 50 5.32 -57.34 -7.33
CA ASP A 50 5.78 -56.97 -8.66
C ASP A 50 4.59 -56.43 -9.49
N SER A 51 4.57 -55.12 -9.72
CA SER A 51 3.65 -54.49 -10.67
C SER A 51 4.42 -54.09 -11.92
N LEU A 52 4.15 -54.80 -13.01
CA LEU A 52 4.55 -54.47 -14.36
C LEU A 52 4.07 -53.05 -14.69
N ALA A 53 5.02 -52.13 -14.82
CA ALA A 53 4.79 -50.72 -15.09
C ALA A 53 4.27 -50.53 -16.52
N LEU A 54 2.94 -50.42 -16.65
CA LEU A 54 2.28 -49.85 -17.81
C LEU A 54 2.61 -48.36 -17.82
N ALA A 55 3.43 -47.92 -18.79
CA ALA A 55 3.80 -46.52 -18.99
C ALA A 55 2.58 -45.70 -19.41
N GLY A 56 1.73 -45.32 -18.45
CA GLY A 56 0.71 -44.31 -18.63
C GLY A 56 1.38 -42.94 -18.85
N PRO A 57 0.83 -42.07 -19.72
CA PRO A 57 1.36 -40.73 -19.91
C PRO A 57 1.33 -40.02 -18.56
N SER A 58 2.53 -39.83 -18.00
CA SER A 58 2.76 -39.07 -16.78
C SER A 58 2.19 -37.66 -17.00
N SER A 59 0.96 -37.45 -16.54
CA SER A 59 0.38 -36.14 -16.34
C SER A 59 1.21 -35.45 -15.26
N ALA A 60 2.33 -34.86 -15.68
CA ALA A 60 3.20 -34.10 -14.82
C ALA A 60 2.34 -33.06 -14.11
N LEU A 61 2.09 -33.28 -12.83
CA LEU A 61 1.40 -32.32 -11.98
C LEU A 61 2.10 -30.98 -12.19
N PRO A 62 1.38 -29.90 -12.49
CA PRO A 62 2.00 -28.60 -12.74
C PRO A 62 2.93 -28.27 -11.58
N GLY A 63 4.23 -28.23 -11.87
CA GLY A 63 5.28 -28.06 -10.89
C GLY A 63 5.05 -26.77 -10.11
N TYR A 64 4.56 -26.89 -8.89
CA TYR A 64 4.37 -25.78 -7.98
C TYR A 64 5.74 -25.37 -7.43
N THR A 65 6.50 -24.60 -8.21
CA THR A 65 7.64 -23.88 -7.64
C THR A 65 7.08 -22.78 -6.74
N ALA A 66 7.28 -22.92 -5.43
CA ALA A 66 6.99 -21.86 -4.48
C ALA A 66 7.68 -20.58 -4.97
N ILE A 67 6.89 -19.55 -5.21
CA ILE A 67 7.39 -18.29 -5.75
C ILE A 67 8.37 -17.73 -4.71
N ASP A 68 9.58 -17.42 -5.15
CA ASP A 68 10.49 -16.62 -4.33
C ASP A 68 9.89 -15.22 -4.18
N GLU A 69 9.12 -15.02 -3.10
CA GLU A 69 8.46 -13.77 -2.80
C GLU A 69 9.46 -12.66 -2.44
N THR A 70 10.76 -12.95 -2.29
CA THR A 70 11.71 -12.01 -1.71
C THR A 70 12.32 -11.04 -2.73
N SER A 71 12.42 -11.43 -4.00
CA SER A 71 13.10 -10.65 -5.06
C SER A 71 12.25 -10.61 -6.31
N GLY A 72 11.99 -9.42 -6.87
CA GLY A 72 11.13 -9.34 -8.04
C GLY A 72 11.18 -7.99 -8.74
N SER A 73 11.04 -8.04 -10.07
CA SER A 73 10.78 -6.85 -10.89
C SER A 73 9.28 -6.60 -10.90
N PHE A 74 8.88 -5.39 -10.53
CA PHE A 74 7.50 -4.96 -10.51
C PHE A 74 7.21 -4.06 -11.70
N GLU A 75 6.08 -4.28 -12.35
CA GLU A 75 5.62 -3.50 -13.49
C GLU A 75 4.24 -2.92 -13.16
N LEU A 76 4.11 -1.59 -13.29
CA LEU A 76 2.90 -0.88 -12.94
C LEU A 76 2.00 -0.75 -14.17
N LEU A 77 0.99 -1.62 -14.25
CA LEU A 77 0.00 -1.68 -15.32
C LEU A 77 -1.39 -1.42 -14.70
N ALA A 78 -1.67 -0.16 -14.36
CA ALA A 78 -2.86 0.20 -13.60
C ALA A 78 -4.14 -0.36 -14.25
N PRO A 79 -5.06 -0.94 -13.45
CA PRO A 79 -5.12 -0.89 -11.98
C PRO A 79 -4.29 -1.96 -11.26
N LEU A 80 -3.46 -2.73 -11.96
CA LEU A 80 -2.69 -3.84 -11.38
C LEU A 80 -1.19 -3.53 -11.32
N ILE A 81 -0.50 -4.20 -10.39
CA ILE A 81 0.95 -4.23 -10.33
C ILE A 81 1.38 -5.67 -10.50
N HIS A 82 2.09 -5.93 -11.58
CA HIS A 82 2.56 -7.27 -11.91
C HIS A 82 3.94 -7.48 -11.31
N VAL A 83 4.17 -8.68 -10.80
CA VAL A 83 5.50 -9.17 -10.48
C VAL A 83 5.97 -10.03 -11.64
N ARG A 84 7.20 -9.78 -12.11
CA ARG A 84 7.88 -10.59 -13.11
C ARG A 84 8.85 -11.53 -12.41
N SER A 85 8.65 -12.82 -12.62
CA SER A 85 9.50 -13.90 -12.14
C SER A 85 10.76 -14.04 -13.01
N SER A 86 11.78 -14.74 -12.50
CA SER A 86 13.04 -15.00 -13.23
C SER A 86 12.84 -15.81 -14.51
N ASN A 87 11.79 -16.64 -14.57
CA ASN A 87 11.38 -17.38 -15.77
C ASN A 87 10.65 -16.49 -16.81
N GLY A 88 10.50 -15.20 -16.57
CA GLY A 88 9.80 -14.25 -17.44
C GLY A 88 8.29 -14.21 -17.25
N GLU A 89 7.72 -15.07 -16.40
CA GLU A 89 6.29 -15.08 -16.13
C GLU A 89 5.86 -13.84 -15.35
N THR A 90 4.77 -13.20 -15.77
CA THR A 90 4.18 -12.04 -15.11
C THR A 90 2.88 -12.43 -14.43
N ARG A 91 2.71 -12.01 -13.18
CA ARG A 91 1.47 -12.26 -12.41
C ARG A 91 1.05 -11.01 -11.64
N PRO A 92 -0.25 -10.71 -11.55
CA PRO A 92 -0.73 -9.58 -10.77
C PRO A 92 -0.55 -9.88 -9.28
N ARG A 93 0.06 -8.94 -8.56
CA ARG A 93 0.38 -9.06 -7.13
C ARG A 93 -0.29 -7.99 -6.29
N TYR A 94 -0.43 -6.78 -6.82
CA TYR A 94 -1.16 -5.71 -6.17
C TYR A 94 -2.27 -5.18 -7.07
N HIS A 95 -3.33 -4.73 -6.44
CA HIS A 95 -4.45 -4.05 -7.09
C HIS A 95 -4.54 -2.66 -6.45
N ILE A 96 -4.72 -1.64 -7.28
CA ILE A 96 -4.88 -0.24 -6.89
C ILE A 96 -6.24 0.29 -7.32
N SER A 97 -6.84 1.14 -6.48
CA SER A 97 -8.09 1.85 -6.76
C SER A 97 -7.89 3.33 -6.49
N GLN A 98 -8.47 4.17 -7.34
CA GLN A 98 -8.37 5.63 -7.26
C GLN A 98 -9.74 6.25 -7.04
N GLU A 99 -9.79 7.22 -6.12
CA GLU A 99 -10.94 8.09 -5.93
C GLU A 99 -10.62 9.49 -6.47
N LEU A 100 -11.56 10.02 -7.24
CA LEU A 100 -11.52 11.36 -7.81
C LEU A 100 -12.39 12.31 -6.98
N THR A 101 -12.05 13.60 -6.99
CA THR A 101 -12.91 14.65 -6.46
C THR A 101 -14.10 14.87 -7.40
N ARG A 102 -15.07 15.68 -6.99
CA ARG A 102 -16.16 16.15 -7.87
C ARG A 102 -15.64 16.86 -9.13
N SER A 103 -14.45 17.45 -9.07
CA SER A 103 -13.77 18.11 -10.19
C SER A 103 -12.89 17.17 -11.02
N GLY A 104 -12.96 15.85 -10.79
CA GLY A 104 -12.17 14.86 -11.52
C GLY A 104 -10.69 14.78 -11.12
N LYS A 105 -10.26 15.51 -10.08
CA LYS A 105 -8.86 15.48 -9.62
C LYS A 105 -8.63 14.25 -8.73
N PRO A 106 -7.54 13.50 -8.92
CA PRO A 106 -7.22 12.39 -8.02
C PRO A 106 -6.89 12.94 -6.62
N TRP A 107 -7.52 12.40 -5.58
CA TRP A 107 -7.27 12.83 -4.20
C TRP A 107 -6.99 11.68 -3.23
N ARG A 108 -7.41 10.46 -3.57
CA ARG A 108 -7.10 9.27 -2.80
C ARG A 108 -6.76 8.08 -3.70
N LEU A 109 -5.77 7.30 -3.29
CA LEU A 109 -5.37 6.05 -3.89
C LEU A 109 -5.33 4.96 -2.81
N LYS A 110 -5.81 3.77 -3.11
CA LYS A 110 -5.79 2.60 -2.23
C LYS A 110 -4.99 1.49 -2.89
N ILE A 111 -4.20 0.75 -2.11
CA ILE A 111 -3.45 -0.41 -2.59
C ILE A 111 -3.71 -1.62 -1.69
N ARG A 112 -3.96 -2.77 -2.31
CA ARG A 112 -4.13 -4.08 -1.66
C ARG A 112 -3.29 -5.14 -2.35
N ARG A 113 -3.07 -6.27 -1.68
CA ARG A 113 -2.57 -7.47 -2.37
C ARG A 113 -3.71 -8.17 -3.09
N VAL A 114 -3.37 -8.73 -4.24
CA VAL A 114 -4.23 -9.65 -4.98
C VAL A 114 -4.17 -11.01 -4.30
N LEU A 115 -5.33 -11.63 -4.07
CA LEU A 115 -5.41 -12.97 -3.50
C LEU A 115 -4.88 -14.00 -4.51
N PRO A 116 -4.34 -15.15 -4.06
CA PRO A 116 -3.90 -16.20 -4.98
C PRO A 116 -4.99 -16.67 -5.95
N THR A 117 -6.24 -16.72 -5.52
CA THR A 117 -7.40 -17.07 -6.37
C THR A 117 -7.64 -16.01 -7.45
N GLU A 118 -7.67 -14.74 -7.08
CA GLU A 118 -7.77 -13.61 -8.02
C GLU A 118 -6.60 -13.60 -9.02
N SER A 119 -5.37 -13.86 -8.55
CA SER A 119 -4.19 -13.88 -9.41
C SER A 119 -4.26 -15.00 -10.45
N ARG A 120 -4.75 -16.18 -10.08
CA ARG A 120 -4.99 -17.31 -11.01
C ARG A 120 -6.07 -16.98 -12.05
N LEU A 121 -7.16 -16.33 -11.62
CA LEU A 121 -8.22 -15.89 -12.52
C LEU A 121 -7.68 -14.87 -13.55
N LEU A 122 -6.89 -13.89 -13.09
CA LEU A 122 -6.29 -12.87 -13.96
C LEU A 122 -5.19 -13.40 -14.87
N SER A 123 -4.50 -14.48 -14.47
CA SER A 123 -3.41 -15.07 -15.27
C SER A 123 -3.89 -16.17 -16.22
N SER A 124 -5.17 -16.57 -16.13
CA SER A 124 -5.72 -17.58 -17.03
C SER A 124 -5.96 -16.96 -18.40
N PRO A 125 -5.43 -17.52 -19.50
CA PRO A 125 -5.75 -17.05 -20.83
C PRO A 125 -7.26 -17.23 -21.03
N THR A 126 -7.98 -16.11 -21.15
CA THR A 126 -9.43 -16.12 -21.35
C THR A 126 -9.73 -16.71 -22.72
N ASN A 127 -9.81 -18.04 -22.81
CA ASN A 127 -10.31 -18.70 -23.99
C ASN A 127 -11.79 -18.35 -24.11
N THR A 128 -12.14 -17.70 -25.22
CA THR A 128 -13.52 -17.54 -25.75
C THR A 128 -14.50 -16.67 -24.95
N SER A 129 -14.54 -15.36 -25.28
CA SER A 129 -15.73 -14.53 -25.56
C SER A 129 -15.45 -13.07 -25.19
N LEU A 130 -15.61 -12.20 -26.17
CA LEU A 130 -14.86 -10.96 -26.37
C LEU A 130 -15.29 -9.73 -25.53
N SER A 131 -16.10 -9.84 -24.47
CA SER A 131 -16.75 -8.62 -23.92
C SER A 131 -16.73 -8.42 -22.41
N LYS A 132 -16.13 -9.30 -21.61
CA LYS A 132 -15.88 -9.00 -20.19
C LYS A 132 -14.54 -9.57 -19.76
N VAL A 133 -13.48 -8.78 -19.95
CA VAL A 133 -12.33 -8.87 -19.02
C VAL A 133 -12.94 -8.83 -17.63
N GLN A 134 -12.80 -9.90 -16.84
CA GLN A 134 -13.30 -9.92 -15.47
C GLN A 134 -12.58 -8.80 -14.72
N ALA A 135 -13.24 -7.63 -14.65
CA ALA A 135 -12.83 -6.55 -13.79
C ALA A 135 -13.01 -7.09 -12.37
N ILE A 136 -11.91 -7.50 -11.76
CA ILE A 136 -11.92 -7.88 -10.36
C ILE A 136 -12.22 -6.61 -9.58
N ASP A 137 -13.30 -6.62 -8.81
CA ASP A 137 -13.65 -5.48 -7.97
C ASP A 137 -12.57 -5.23 -6.92
N TYR A 138 -12.41 -3.96 -6.58
CA TYR A 138 -11.49 -3.58 -5.52
C TYR A 138 -12.11 -3.88 -4.15
N ASP A 139 -11.63 -4.93 -3.49
CA ASP A 139 -11.98 -5.22 -2.11
C ASP A 139 -11.38 -4.18 -1.15
N ASN A 140 -12.23 -3.34 -0.57
CA ASN A 140 -11.81 -2.31 0.38
C ASN A 140 -11.34 -2.89 1.71
N ASP A 141 -11.81 -4.09 2.10
CA ASP A 141 -11.44 -4.66 3.37
C ASP A 141 -9.96 -5.03 3.32
N THR A 142 -9.48 -5.70 2.28
CA THR A 142 -8.07 -6.09 2.16
C THR A 142 -7.09 -4.94 1.82
N THR A 143 -7.52 -3.68 1.87
CA THR A 143 -6.67 -2.50 1.69
C THR A 143 -5.48 -2.51 2.66
N LEU A 144 -4.26 -2.45 2.12
CA LEU A 144 -3.03 -2.35 2.90
C LEU A 144 -2.74 -0.89 3.26
N TYR A 145 -2.61 -0.05 2.25
CA TYR A 145 -2.27 1.36 2.42
C TYR A 145 -3.26 2.25 1.70
N MET A 146 -3.49 3.42 2.29
CA MET A 146 -4.25 4.50 1.72
C MET A 146 -3.33 5.70 1.53
N ILE A 147 -3.32 6.27 0.33
CA ILE A 147 -2.52 7.42 -0.06
C ILE A 147 -3.49 8.57 -0.31
N GLU A 148 -3.28 9.71 0.34
CA GLU A 148 -4.13 10.91 0.22
C GLU A 148 -3.30 12.10 -0.26
N ASP A 149 -3.74 12.78 -1.32
CA ASP A 149 -3.20 14.08 -1.73
C ASP A 149 -4.02 15.18 -1.07
N ARG A 150 -3.52 15.72 0.05
CA ARG A 150 -4.20 16.79 0.78
C ARG A 150 -4.19 18.12 0.04
N GLY A 151 -3.26 18.31 -0.91
CA GLY A 151 -3.23 19.48 -1.77
C GLY A 151 -4.33 19.47 -2.82
N ALA A 152 -4.78 18.29 -3.26
CA ALA A 152 -5.86 18.17 -4.24
C ALA A 152 -7.19 18.78 -3.73
N LEU A 153 -7.39 18.83 -2.41
CA LEU A 153 -8.58 19.40 -1.77
C LEU A 153 -8.47 20.91 -1.49
N SER A 154 -7.28 21.51 -1.60
CA SER A 154 -7.06 22.91 -1.23
C SER A 154 -6.15 23.61 -2.22
N MET A 155 -6.71 24.58 -2.97
CA MET A 155 -5.98 25.34 -4.00
C MET A 155 -4.79 26.14 -3.46
N PHE A 156 -4.76 26.44 -2.17
CA PHE A 156 -3.74 27.31 -1.55
C PHE A 156 -2.68 26.53 -0.76
N LYS A 157 -2.81 25.22 -0.60
CA LYS A 157 -1.85 24.42 0.15
C LYS A 157 -0.87 23.74 -0.80
N SER A 158 0.40 23.72 -0.40
CA SER A 158 1.41 22.90 -1.06
C SER A 158 0.94 21.45 -1.12
N ARG A 159 1.17 20.78 -2.25
CA ARG A 159 0.87 19.35 -2.40
C ARG A 159 1.60 18.57 -1.32
N SER A 160 0.82 17.88 -0.48
CA SER A 160 1.33 17.00 0.55
C SER A 160 0.65 15.66 0.36
N VAL A 161 1.46 14.65 0.06
CA VAL A 161 1.00 13.28 -0.13
C VAL A 161 1.32 12.48 1.12
N GLU A 162 0.27 11.89 1.67
CA GLU A 162 0.32 11.16 2.91
C GLU A 162 -0.06 9.70 2.68
N ILE A 163 0.74 8.78 3.19
CA ILE A 163 0.47 7.34 3.12
C ILE A 163 0.19 6.81 4.52
N ARG A 164 -0.94 6.12 4.69
CA ARG A 164 -1.38 5.50 5.95
C ARG A 164 -1.55 4.01 5.79
N GLY A 165 -0.97 3.24 6.71
CA GLY A 165 -1.27 1.82 6.86
C GLY A 165 -2.67 1.59 7.42
N ARG A 166 -3.41 0.60 6.90
CA ARG A 166 -4.78 0.24 7.31
C ARG A 166 -4.86 -1.11 8.03
N ARG A 167 -3.80 -1.92 8.00
CA ARG A 167 -3.78 -3.28 8.59
C ARG A 167 -2.64 -3.43 9.59
N ALA A 168 -2.77 -4.37 10.53
CA ALA A 168 -1.76 -4.66 11.55
C ALA A 168 -0.37 -4.98 10.96
N ASN A 169 -0.35 -5.65 9.80
CA ASN A 169 0.87 -6.05 9.09
C ASN A 169 1.50 -4.93 8.25
N THR A 170 0.95 -3.70 8.28
CA THR A 170 1.49 -2.53 7.57
C THR A 170 2.23 -1.60 8.52
N LEU A 171 3.15 -0.76 8.03
CA LEU A 171 3.92 0.14 8.90
C LEU A 171 2.99 1.04 9.73
N PRO A 172 3.15 1.09 11.07
CA PRO A 172 2.22 1.83 11.92
C PRO A 172 2.55 3.31 11.85
N GLY A 173 1.55 4.19 11.85
CA GLY A 173 1.73 5.64 11.70
C GLY A 173 1.56 6.10 10.26
N MET A 174 2.35 7.09 9.84
CA MET A 174 2.16 7.84 8.60
C MET A 174 3.46 7.98 7.84
N ILE A 175 3.46 7.81 6.52
CA ILE A 175 4.60 8.13 5.67
C ILE A 175 4.28 9.41 4.92
N ASN A 176 5.13 10.42 5.07
CA ASN A 176 5.04 11.67 4.34
C ASN A 176 6.04 11.65 3.19
N ILE A 177 5.60 12.08 2.01
CA ILE A 177 6.47 12.22 0.84
C ILE A 177 6.92 13.67 0.77
N ASP A 178 8.23 13.89 0.88
CA ASP A 178 8.85 15.17 0.62
C ASP A 178 9.46 15.12 -0.78
N ILE A 179 8.79 15.78 -1.73
CA ILE A 179 9.25 15.85 -3.11
C ILE A 179 10.26 17.00 -3.16
N GLY A 180 11.53 16.67 -3.34
CA GLY A 180 12.60 17.64 -3.50
C GLY A 180 12.34 18.59 -4.67
N GLY A 181 13.08 19.70 -4.70
CA GLY A 181 12.91 20.76 -5.69
C GLY A 181 12.85 20.23 -7.13
N ARG A 182 12.14 20.96 -8.01
CA ARG A 182 11.82 20.56 -9.39
C ARG A 182 13.01 20.03 -10.21
N TYR A 183 14.23 20.44 -9.85
CA TYR A 183 15.46 20.11 -10.57
C TYR A 183 16.13 18.80 -10.14
N THR A 184 15.98 18.37 -8.89
CA THR A 184 16.70 17.19 -8.40
C THR A 184 15.91 15.90 -8.63
N GLY A 185 14.57 15.99 -8.70
CA GLY A 185 13.70 14.81 -8.80
C GLY A 185 13.84 13.83 -7.62
N SER A 186 14.58 14.20 -6.58
CA SER A 186 14.81 13.39 -5.38
C SER A 186 13.57 13.45 -4.50
N CYS A 187 13.12 12.32 -4.02
CA CYS A 187 12.01 12.22 -3.07
C CYS A 187 12.52 11.58 -1.78
N GLU A 188 12.13 12.15 -0.65
CA GLU A 188 12.38 11.58 0.67
C GLU A 188 11.09 11.10 1.30
N TYR A 189 11.13 9.90 1.88
CA TYR A 189 9.99 9.27 2.51
C TYR A 189 10.21 9.22 4.01
N TRP A 190 9.41 9.97 4.74
CA TRP A 190 9.55 10.15 6.18
C TRP A 190 8.45 9.41 6.93
N HIS A 191 8.83 8.44 7.76
CA HIS A 191 7.94 7.81 8.71
C HIS A 191 7.73 8.67 9.92
N THR A 192 6.49 9.04 10.17
CA THR A 192 6.07 9.79 11.35
C THR A 192 5.23 8.87 12.22
N LYS A 193 5.67 8.66 13.46
CA LYS A 193 4.93 7.92 14.49
C LYS A 193 4.68 8.82 15.69
N LYS A 194 3.51 8.68 16.32
CA LYS A 194 3.28 9.30 17.62
C LYS A 194 4.21 8.64 18.63
N LYS A 195 4.97 9.44 19.39
CA LYS A 195 5.72 8.94 20.55
C LYS A 195 4.71 8.34 21.51
N SER A 196 4.95 7.12 22.01
CA SER A 196 4.05 6.53 23.00
C SER A 196 4.02 7.45 24.20
N ALA A 197 2.87 8.05 24.46
CA ALA A 197 2.73 9.00 25.52
C ALA A 197 2.84 8.26 26.86
N ASN A 198 3.87 8.57 27.65
CA ASN A 198 3.67 8.61 29.09
C ASN A 198 2.78 9.84 29.36
N SER A 199 1.50 9.70 29.02
CA SER A 199 0.47 10.74 28.91
C SER A 199 0.40 11.66 30.13
N LEU A 200 0.75 11.13 31.31
CA LEU A 200 0.70 11.85 32.58
C LEU A 200 1.78 12.92 32.73
N MET A 201 2.94 12.77 32.07
CA MET A 201 4.08 13.67 32.25
C MET A 201 4.06 14.89 31.31
N ASN A 202 3.11 14.96 30.38
CA ASN A 202 3.10 16.01 29.36
C ASN A 202 2.37 17.29 29.83
N GLY A 203 1.42 17.20 30.76
CA GLY A 203 0.68 18.38 31.26
C GLY A 203 1.57 19.39 31.98
N GLU A 204 2.43 18.92 32.90
CA GLU A 204 3.38 19.78 33.62
C GLU A 204 4.46 20.35 32.71
N LYS A 205 4.93 19.56 31.74
CA LYS A 205 5.91 20.03 30.74
C LYS A 205 5.32 21.07 29.80
N MET A 206 4.04 20.98 29.48
CA MET A 206 3.35 21.92 28.59
C MET A 206 3.29 23.32 29.18
N GLN A 207 3.05 23.44 30.50
CA GLN A 207 3.05 24.72 31.19
C GLN A 207 4.46 25.29 31.40
N LYS A 208 5.46 24.43 31.63
CA LYS A 208 6.81 24.87 32.01
C LYS A 208 7.76 25.14 30.85
N TYR A 209 7.63 24.40 29.74
CA TYR A 209 8.62 24.40 28.65
C TYR A 209 8.07 24.80 27.27
N GLY A 210 6.80 25.19 27.17
CA GLY A 210 6.20 25.57 25.88
C GLY A 210 6.10 24.38 24.92
N TYR A 211 5.56 23.26 25.39
CA TYR A 211 5.41 22.05 24.57
C TYR A 211 4.59 22.30 23.30
N HIS A 212 5.11 21.89 22.15
CA HIS A 212 4.39 21.98 20.88
C HIS A 212 3.87 20.61 20.44
N ALA A 213 2.69 20.56 19.82
CA ALA A 213 2.12 19.31 19.30
C ALA A 213 3.00 18.61 18.24
N SER A 214 3.97 19.32 17.65
CA SER A 214 5.01 18.74 16.79
C SER A 214 5.95 17.80 17.55
N ASP A 215 6.18 18.04 18.84
CA ASP A 215 7.12 17.30 19.67
C ASP A 215 6.60 15.89 20.00
N ASP A 216 5.29 15.67 19.85
CA ASP A 216 4.64 14.36 19.98
C ASP A 216 5.05 13.36 18.90
N TRP A 217 5.70 13.81 17.82
CA TRP A 217 5.93 12.97 16.65
C TRP A 217 7.41 12.63 16.48
N LYS A 218 7.71 11.33 16.34
CA LYS A 218 9.03 10.84 15.94
C LYS A 218 9.04 10.69 14.42
N LYS A 219 9.86 11.51 13.76
CA LYS A 219 10.13 11.47 12.32
C LYS A 219 11.39 10.64 12.06
N THR A 220 11.31 9.64 11.18
CA THR A 220 12.44 8.76 10.80
C THR A 220 12.44 8.59 9.29
N LYS A 221 13.57 8.78 8.62
CA LYS A 221 13.69 8.55 7.18
C LYS A 221 13.52 7.05 6.90
N LEU A 222 12.63 6.68 5.95
CA LEU A 222 12.46 5.31 5.49
C LEU A 222 13.26 5.06 4.23
N PHE A 223 12.95 5.86 3.21
CA PHE A 223 13.50 5.71 1.88
C PHE A 223 13.93 7.07 1.33
N SER A 224 14.85 7.03 0.37
CA SER A 224 15.13 8.17 -0.49
C SER A 224 15.37 7.71 -1.90
N THR A 225 14.93 8.52 -2.86
CA THR A 225 15.28 8.34 -4.26
C THR A 225 16.39 9.30 -4.64
N ASN A 226 17.38 8.78 -5.35
CA ASN A 226 18.43 9.57 -5.96
C ASN A 226 18.30 9.43 -7.48
N PHE A 227 18.03 10.54 -8.14
CA PHE A 227 18.06 10.65 -9.59
C PHE A 227 19.48 11.02 -10.03
N ARG A 228 20.09 10.17 -10.85
CA ARG A 228 21.40 10.47 -11.44
C ARG A 228 21.18 11.16 -12.79
N LEU A 229 21.60 12.43 -12.89
CA LEU A 229 21.57 13.20 -14.14
C LEU A 229 22.16 12.36 -15.30
N GLY A 230 21.45 12.36 -16.44
CA GLY A 230 21.87 11.62 -17.64
C GLY A 230 21.43 10.15 -17.68
N THR A 231 20.97 9.57 -16.57
CA THR A 231 20.44 8.21 -16.56
C THR A 231 18.93 8.20 -16.32
N ARG A 232 18.19 7.32 -17.00
CA ARG A 232 16.76 7.09 -16.72
C ARG A 232 16.53 6.16 -15.52
N LYS A 233 17.55 6.03 -14.66
CA LYS A 233 17.59 5.08 -13.56
C LYS A 233 17.48 5.81 -12.22
N ILE A 234 16.51 5.44 -11.42
CA ILE A 234 16.30 6.01 -10.08
C ILE A 234 16.70 4.95 -9.06
N GLY A 235 17.68 5.29 -8.22
CA GLY A 235 18.11 4.43 -7.12
C GLY A 235 17.31 4.71 -5.86
N TRP A 236 16.68 3.67 -5.31
CA TRP A 236 15.96 3.74 -4.04
C TRP A 236 16.86 3.25 -2.91
N LYS A 237 17.07 4.08 -1.90
CA LYS A 237 17.93 3.80 -0.75
C LYS A 237 17.12 3.75 0.54
N ASP A 238 17.51 2.87 1.46
CA ASP A 238 16.96 2.83 2.83
C ASP A 238 17.50 3.97 3.72
N LYS A 239 17.13 3.94 5.00
CA LYS A 239 17.61 4.86 6.04
C LYS A 239 19.13 4.86 6.25
N ASN A 240 19.82 3.78 5.88
CA ASN A 240 21.26 3.62 6.01
C ASN A 240 22.01 3.97 4.71
N GLY A 241 21.28 4.36 3.65
CA GLY A 241 21.84 4.64 2.33
C GLY A 241 22.09 3.40 1.46
N LYS A 242 21.70 2.20 1.91
CA LYS A 242 21.79 0.95 1.14
C LYS A 242 20.73 0.95 0.05
N THR A 243 21.10 0.61 -1.18
CA THR A 243 20.14 0.46 -2.29
C THR A 243 19.20 -0.72 -2.03
N VAL A 244 17.90 -0.45 -2.02
CA VAL A 244 16.83 -1.43 -1.77
C VAL A 244 15.95 -1.66 -2.99
N ALA A 245 15.95 -0.74 -3.96
CA ALA A 245 15.32 -0.96 -5.24
C ALA A 245 15.98 -0.10 -6.34
N LEU A 246 15.74 -0.49 -7.58
CA LEU A 246 16.14 0.24 -8.78
C LEU A 246 14.91 0.40 -9.67
N GLU A 247 14.69 1.62 -10.14
CA GLU A 247 13.61 1.94 -11.05
C GLU A 247 14.21 2.33 -12.40
N GLU A 248 13.78 1.67 -13.47
CA GLU A 248 14.30 1.88 -14.82
C GLU A 248 13.20 1.58 -15.86
N GLY A 249 12.87 2.58 -16.68
CA GLY A 249 11.92 2.38 -17.79
C GLY A 249 10.51 1.93 -17.37
N GLY A 250 10.06 2.27 -16.16
CA GLY A 250 8.76 1.83 -15.62
C GLY A 250 8.80 0.50 -14.86
N ASN A 251 9.90 -0.25 -14.96
CA ASN A 251 10.17 -1.41 -14.13
C ASN A 251 10.75 -0.97 -12.78
N PHE A 252 10.27 -1.61 -11.71
CA PHE A 252 10.68 -1.36 -10.34
C PHE A 252 11.24 -2.64 -9.73
N GLN A 253 12.56 -2.79 -9.74
CA GLN A 253 13.26 -3.96 -9.24
C GLN A 253 13.56 -3.83 -7.76
N VAL A 254 12.93 -4.66 -6.93
CA VAL A 254 13.17 -4.70 -5.49
C VAL A 254 14.29 -5.68 -5.18
N MET A 255 15.28 -5.25 -4.39
CA MET A 255 16.40 -6.07 -3.94
C MET A 255 15.96 -7.09 -2.88
N SER A 256 16.68 -8.21 -2.81
CA SER A 256 16.42 -9.27 -1.83
C SER A 256 16.69 -8.84 -0.38
N GLY A 257 16.13 -9.58 0.58
CA GLY A 257 16.42 -9.40 2.00
C GLY A 257 15.62 -8.30 2.71
N LEU A 258 14.59 -7.75 2.05
CA LEU A 258 13.59 -6.91 2.72
C LEU A 258 12.51 -7.77 3.36
N ASP A 259 12.12 -7.43 4.58
CA ASP A 259 10.91 -8.00 5.17
C ASP A 259 9.68 -7.57 4.37
N GLN A 260 8.67 -8.44 4.34
CA GLN A 260 7.50 -8.23 3.51
C GLN A 260 6.75 -6.92 3.82
N ARG A 261 6.76 -6.45 5.07
CA ARG A 261 6.10 -5.20 5.48
C ARG A 261 6.84 -3.99 4.92
N THR A 262 8.17 -3.98 4.98
CA THR A 262 9.01 -2.94 4.36
C THR A 262 8.87 -2.97 2.84
N LYS A 263 8.80 -4.15 2.23
CA LYS A 263 8.57 -4.31 0.79
C LYS A 263 7.23 -3.72 0.35
N ASP A 264 6.13 -4.03 1.05
CA ASP A 264 4.82 -3.45 0.73
C ASP A 264 4.83 -1.92 0.88
N ALA A 265 5.50 -1.40 1.92
CA ALA A 265 5.66 0.05 2.09
C ALA A 265 6.46 0.68 0.94
N LEU A 266 7.55 0.03 0.52
CA LEU A 266 8.40 0.48 -0.58
C LEU A 266 7.63 0.54 -1.90
N ILE A 267 6.88 -0.52 -2.22
CA ILE A 267 6.02 -0.58 -3.42
C ILE A 267 4.92 0.49 -3.35
N THR A 268 4.33 0.68 -2.19
CA THR A 268 3.33 1.75 -1.97
C THR A 268 3.94 3.13 -2.21
N CYS A 269 5.14 3.40 -1.72
CA CYS A 269 5.86 4.66 -1.96
C CYS A 269 6.15 4.88 -3.45
N PHE A 270 6.58 3.84 -4.16
CA PHE A 270 6.79 3.89 -5.61
C PHE A 270 5.50 4.27 -6.36
N VAL A 271 4.39 3.59 -6.05
CA VAL A 271 3.08 3.89 -6.66
C VAL A 271 2.63 5.30 -6.31
N ALA A 272 2.77 5.71 -5.05
CA ALA A 272 2.40 7.05 -4.60
C ALA A 272 3.21 8.14 -5.34
N GLN A 273 4.49 7.91 -5.61
CA GLN A 273 5.32 8.83 -6.39
C GLN A 273 4.84 8.95 -7.84
N LYS A 274 4.52 7.81 -8.49
CA LYS A 274 3.98 7.79 -9.86
C LYS A 274 2.61 8.49 -9.93
N TRP A 275 1.76 8.24 -8.95
CA TRP A 275 0.46 8.85 -8.82
C TRP A 275 0.55 10.37 -8.60
N ALA A 276 1.33 10.82 -7.61
CA ALA A 276 1.50 12.23 -7.27
C ALA A 276 2.12 13.06 -8.41
N SER A 277 2.99 12.43 -9.21
CA SER A 277 3.59 13.06 -10.40
C SER A 277 2.69 13.07 -11.63
N GLY A 278 1.48 12.48 -11.55
CA GLY A 278 0.58 12.36 -12.69
C GLY A 278 1.06 11.39 -13.77
N LYS A 279 2.06 10.55 -13.46
CA LYS A 279 2.66 9.57 -14.38
C LYS A 279 2.01 8.19 -14.29
N LEU A 280 0.93 8.07 -13.50
CA LEU A 280 0.19 6.83 -13.41
C LEU A 280 -0.72 6.72 -14.62
N ASN A 281 -0.32 5.88 -15.58
CA ASN A 281 -1.09 5.63 -16.79
C ASN A 281 -2.28 4.73 -16.44
N TRP A 282 -3.43 5.34 -16.14
CA TRP A 282 -4.71 4.65 -15.94
C TRP A 282 -5.36 4.16 -17.24
N THR A 283 -4.63 4.21 -18.36
CA THR A 283 -5.14 4.14 -19.73
C THR A 283 -6.33 3.20 -19.86
N SER A 284 -7.45 3.87 -20.10
CA SER A 284 -8.84 3.41 -20.21
C SER A 284 -9.01 2.05 -20.87
N ILE A 285 -9.08 0.98 -20.09
CA ILE A 285 -9.80 -0.23 -20.53
C ILE A 285 -11.32 0.07 -20.64
N ALA A 286 -11.80 1.16 -20.02
CA ALA A 286 -13.22 1.51 -19.94
C ALA A 286 -13.74 2.50 -21.00
N MET A 287 -12.94 2.95 -21.98
CA MET A 287 -13.41 3.94 -22.98
C MET A 287 -13.33 3.47 -24.44
N MET A 288 -13.18 2.17 -24.69
CA MET A 288 -13.28 1.62 -26.05
C MET A 288 -14.61 0.91 -26.34
N ASP A 289 -15.55 0.83 -25.38
CA ASP A 289 -16.80 0.05 -25.54
C ASP A 289 -18.09 0.90 -25.66
N ASP A 290 -18.02 2.24 -25.72
CA ASP A 290 -19.23 3.10 -25.79
C ASP A 290 -19.45 3.80 -27.15
N THR A 291 -18.81 3.30 -28.22
CA THR A 291 -19.11 3.70 -29.60
C THR A 291 -19.32 2.47 -30.49
N SER A 292 -20.43 1.77 -30.27
CA SER A 292 -20.99 0.80 -31.23
C SER A 292 -22.50 0.73 -31.10
#